data_AF-A0A0Q9TFH8-F1
#
_entry.id   AF-A0A0Q9TFH8-F1
#
_cell.length_a   1.000
_cell.length_b   1.000
_cell.length_c   1.000
_cell.angle_alpha   90.00
_cell.angle_beta   90.00
_cell.angle_gamma   90.00
#
_symmetry.space_group_name_H-M   'P 1'
#
loop_
_entity.id
_entity.type
_entity.pdbx_description
1 polymer ?
#
loop_
_entity_poly.entity_id
_entity_poly.type
_entity_poly.pdbx_seq_one_letter_code
_entity_poly.pdbx_strand_id
1 'polypeptide(L)'
;MTMATATEVRQAHQDMLDAAARLVDEVGHTSAGGVLRSYWRAVRLMRQAGCPVPALADEAELLARDLLGARGVRVPHPRRTAS
;
A
#
# COMPACT_ATOMS: atom_id res chain seq x y z
N MET A 1 -23.65 -6.28 -0.42
CA MET A 1 -22.27 -6.20 0.12
C MET A 1 -21.93 -7.55 0.71
N THR A 2 -21.11 -8.34 0.04
CA THR A 2 -20.61 -9.62 0.58
C THR A 2 -19.63 -9.31 1.69
N MET A 3 -19.87 -9.83 2.89
CA MET A 3 -18.92 -9.69 4.00
C MET A 3 -17.64 -10.46 3.66
N ALA A 4 -16.48 -9.81 3.84
CA ALA A 4 -15.20 -10.49 3.74
C ALA A 4 -15.10 -11.57 4.81
N THR A 5 -14.64 -12.75 4.41
CA THR A 5 -14.37 -13.87 5.30
C THR A 5 -13.18 -13.56 6.22
N ALA A 6 -13.10 -14.25 7.35
CA ALA A 6 -11.96 -14.12 8.26
C ALA A 6 -10.62 -14.47 7.59
N THR A 7 -10.64 -15.35 6.59
CA THR A 7 -9.45 -15.72 5.80
C THR A 7 -9.04 -14.58 4.87
N GLU A 8 -9.97 -13.94 4.17
CA GLU A 8 -9.68 -12.77 3.32
C GLU A 8 -9.13 -11.60 4.14
N VAL A 9 -9.64 -11.38 5.35
CA VAL A 9 -9.12 -10.34 6.25
C VAL A 9 -7.69 -10.64 6.68
N ARG A 10 -7.37 -11.91 7.03
CA ARG A 10 -6.00 -12.31 7.38
C ARG A 10 -5.05 -12.19 6.20
N GLN A 11 -5.48 -12.62 5.01
CA GLN A 11 -4.67 -12.53 3.80
C GLN A 11 -4.37 -11.07 3.46
N ALA A 12 -5.40 -10.22 3.41
CA ALA A 12 -5.22 -8.80 3.15
C ALA A 12 -4.33 -8.12 4.20
N HIS A 13 -4.40 -8.55 5.47
CA HIS A 13 -3.48 -8.06 6.50
C HIS A 13 -2.03 -8.44 6.22
N GLN A 14 -1.76 -9.69 5.82
CA GLN A 14 -0.43 -10.12 5.44
C GLN A 14 0.06 -9.37 4.19
N ASP A 15 -0.77 -9.25 3.16
CA ASP A 15 -0.45 -8.52 1.93
C ASP A 15 -0.11 -7.06 2.23
N MET A 16 -0.83 -6.45 3.17
CA MET A 16 -0.54 -5.09 3.62
C MET A 16 0.83 -4.97 4.30
N LEU A 17 1.23 -5.95 5.11
CA LEU A 17 2.53 -5.97 5.76
C LEU A 17 3.66 -6.18 4.75
N ASP A 18 3.45 -7.08 3.78
CA ASP A 18 4.43 -7.37 2.74
C ASP A 18 4.63 -6.16 1.82
N ALA A 19 3.55 -5.47 1.43
CA ALA A 19 3.62 -4.22 0.67
C ALA A 19 4.36 -3.12 1.44
N ALA A 20 4.09 -2.98 2.74
CA ALA A 20 4.79 -2.02 3.60
C ALA A 20 6.30 -2.32 3.67
N ALA A 21 6.68 -3.59 3.83
CA ALA A 21 8.08 -4.02 3.86
C ALA A 21 8.78 -3.73 2.52
N ARG A 22 8.18 -4.14 1.39
CA ARG A 22 8.71 -3.85 0.05
C ARG A 22 8.92 -2.36 -0.18
N LEU A 23 7.95 -1.52 0.20
CA LEU A 23 8.09 -0.06 0.06
C LEU A 23 9.24 0.50 0.89
N VAL A 24 9.46 0.00 2.11
CA VAL A 24 10.58 0.43 2.95
C VAL A 24 11.91 0.08 2.30
N ASP A 25 12.03 -1.16 1.81
CA ASP A 25 13.24 -1.68 1.18
C ASP A 25 13.55 -0.96 -0.16
N GLU A 26 12.54 -0.77 -1.01
CA GLU A 26 12.68 -0.11 -2.31
C GLU A 26 13.04 1.37 -2.20
N VAL A 27 12.48 2.06 -1.20
CA VAL A 27 12.83 3.47 -0.99
C VAL A 27 14.25 3.54 -0.47
N GLY A 28 14.61 2.86 0.62
CA GLY A 28 16.00 2.70 1.11
C GLY A 28 16.76 3.96 1.56
N HIS A 29 16.47 5.14 0.99
CA HIS A 29 17.11 6.43 1.26
C HIS A 29 16.24 7.37 2.13
N THR A 30 15.03 6.92 2.50
CA THR A 30 14.12 7.64 3.40
C THR A 30 13.93 6.84 4.68
N SER A 31 13.70 7.50 5.81
CA SER A 31 13.38 6.80 7.06
C SER A 31 12.18 5.85 6.91
N ALA A 32 12.32 4.63 7.42
CA ALA A 32 11.26 3.62 7.40
C ALA A 32 9.95 4.16 8.01
N GLY A 33 10.04 4.93 9.10
CA GLY A 33 8.87 5.55 9.72
C GLY A 33 8.13 6.53 8.79
N GLY A 34 8.84 7.26 7.93
CA GLY A 34 8.23 8.14 6.93
C GLY A 34 7.48 7.39 5.83
N VAL A 35 8.06 6.27 5.38
CA VAL A 35 7.44 5.37 4.39
C VAL A 35 6.18 4.73 4.98
N LEU A 36 6.29 4.11 6.16
CA LEU A 36 5.18 3.45 6.85
C LEU A 36 4.02 4.41 7.14
N ARG A 37 4.29 5.65 7.58
CA ARG A 37 3.23 6.65 7.78
C ARG A 37 2.50 7.00 6.49
N SER A 38 3.20 7.01 5.36
CA SER A 38 2.61 7.28 4.04
C SER A 38 1.74 6.12 3.60
N TYR A 39 2.23 4.89 3.79
CA TYR A 39 1.48 3.67 3.49
C TYR A 39 0.21 3.52 4.33
N TRP A 40 0.28 3.64 5.67
CA TRP A 40 -0.91 3.56 6.51
C TRP A 40 -1.89 4.73 6.34
N ARG A 41 -1.41 5.86 5.81
CA ARG A 41 -2.31 6.93 5.35
C ARG A 41 -3.06 6.49 4.09
N ALA A 42 -2.38 5.89 3.12
CA ALA A 42 -2.99 5.36 1.90
C ALA A 42 -4.04 4.28 2.21
N VAL A 43 -3.72 3.31 3.07
CA VAL A 43 -4.67 2.28 3.54
C VAL A 43 -5.95 2.89 4.09
N ARG A 44 -5.83 3.90 4.97
CA ARG A 44 -7.01 4.59 5.54
C ARG A 44 -7.85 5.29 4.48
N LEU A 45 -7.21 5.95 3.52
CA LEU A 45 -7.92 6.63 2.42
C LEU A 45 -8.64 5.62 1.51
N MET A 46 -8.01 4.51 1.16
CA MET A 46 -8.63 3.46 0.35
C MET A 46 -9.81 2.79 1.08
N ARG A 47 -9.68 2.53 2.38
CA ARG A 47 -10.82 2.05 3.18
C ARG A 47 -11.98 3.05 3.21
N GLN A 48 -11.70 4.35 3.34
CA GLN A 48 -12.72 5.40 3.31
C GLN A 48 -13.39 5.52 1.93
N ALA A 49 -12.66 5.24 0.86
CA ALA A 49 -13.18 5.20 -0.51
C ALA A 49 -14.01 3.94 -0.82
N GLY A 50 -14.14 3.01 0.13
CA GLY A 50 -14.88 1.76 -0.06
C GLY A 50 -14.11 0.71 -0.86
N CYS A 51 -12.77 0.79 -0.90
CA CYS A 51 -11.93 -0.21 -1.54
C CYS A 51 -12.20 -1.62 -0.94
N PRO A 52 -12.46 -2.64 -1.78
CA PRO A 52 -12.63 -4.01 -1.32
C PRO A 52 -11.39 -4.50 -0.56
N VAL A 53 -11.61 -5.27 0.51
CA VAL A 53 -10.53 -5.83 1.36
C VAL A 53 -9.45 -6.55 0.55
N PRO A 54 -9.77 -7.40 -0.45
CA PRO A 54 -8.74 -8.09 -1.24
C PRO A 54 -7.86 -7.17 -2.09
N ALA A 55 -8.35 -5.99 -2.48
CA ALA A 55 -7.61 -5.03 -3.30
C ALA A 55 -6.87 -3.96 -2.47
N LEU A 56 -7.08 -3.97 -1.14
CA LEU A 56 -6.68 -2.87 -0.28
C LEU A 56 -5.16 -2.66 -0.22
N ALA A 57 -4.39 -3.75 -0.23
CA ALA A 57 -2.93 -3.68 -0.20
C ALA A 57 -2.37 -3.04 -1.47
N ASP A 58 -2.81 -3.50 -2.65
CA ASP A 58 -2.33 -3.01 -3.95
C ASP A 58 -2.68 -1.54 -4.17
N GLU A 59 -3.94 -1.17 -3.94
CA GLU A 59 -4.41 0.21 -4.11
C GLU A 59 -3.76 1.17 -3.10
N ALA A 60 -3.53 0.70 -1.86
CA ALA A 60 -2.80 1.48 -0.87
C ALA A 60 -1.32 1.62 -1.24
N GLU A 61 -0.71 0.59 -1.81
CA GLU A 61 0.69 0.63 -2.27
C GLU A 61 0.86 1.70 -3.36
N LEU A 62 -0.02 1.70 -4.38
CA LEU A 62 -0.02 2.70 -5.45
C LEU A 62 -0.15 4.13 -4.90
N LEU A 63 -1.17 4.37 -4.06
CA LEU A 63 -1.37 5.69 -3.46
C LEU A 63 -0.22 6.09 -2.53
N ALA A 64 0.41 5.14 -1.83
CA ALA A 64 1.57 5.43 -1.00
C ALA A 64 2.77 5.90 -1.84
N ARG A 65 2.99 5.27 -3.01
CA ARG A 65 4.02 5.69 -3.97
C ARG A 65 3.76 7.12 -4.47
N ASP A 66 2.50 7.47 -4.77
CA ASP A 66 2.13 8.83 -5.16
C ASP A 66 2.35 9.86 -4.03
N LEU A 67 1.96 9.52 -2.79
CA LEU A 67 2.18 10.37 -1.62
C LEU A 67 3.67 10.61 -1.33
N LEU A 68 4.51 9.61 -1.58
CA LEU A 68 5.96 9.72 -1.46
C LEU A 68 6.54 10.55 -2.60
N GLY A 69 6.09 10.32 -3.85
CA GLY A 69 6.48 11.10 -5.02
C GLY A 69 6.14 12.58 -4.89
N ALA A 70 4.96 12.91 -4.36
CA ALA A 70 4.54 14.29 -4.07
C ALA A 70 5.42 14.98 -3.01
N ARG A 71 6.18 14.21 -2.21
CA ARG A 71 7.17 14.72 -1.25
C ARG A 71 8.59 14.74 -1.81
N GLY A 72 8.77 14.42 -3.09
CA GLY A 72 10.09 14.34 -3.73
C GLY A 72 10.86 13.06 -3.43
N VAL A 73 10.24 12.06 -2.79
CA VAL A 73 10.86 10.75 -2.58
C VAL A 73 10.78 9.97 -3.88
N ARG A 74 11.92 9.54 -4.43
CA ARG A 74 11.92 8.64 -5.59
C ARG A 74 11.49 7.26 -5.13
N VAL A 75 10.38 6.78 -5.68
CA VAL A 75 9.97 5.40 -5.49
C VAL A 75 9.97 4.73 -6.86
N PRO A 76 10.61 3.56 -7.04
CA PRO A 76 10.46 2.79 -8.26
C PRO A 76 8.98 2.60 -8.54
N HIS A 77 8.46 2.99 -9.70
CA HIS A 77 7.10 2.64 -10.05
C HIS A 77 7.11 1.19 -10.56
N PRO A 78 6.33 0.27 -9.99
CA PRO A 78 6.22 -1.06 -10.57
C PRO A 78 5.75 -0.87 -12.00
N ARG A 79 6.53 -1.37 -12.96
CA ARG A 79 6.11 -1.33 -14.37
C ARG A 79 4.79 -2.08 -14.40
N ARG A 80 3.72 -1.40 -14.82
CA ARG A 80 2.46 -2.05 -15.19
C ARG A 80 2.82 -3.02 -16.31
N THR A 81 3.04 -4.29 -16.01
CA THR A 81 3.04 -5.33 -17.01
C THR A 81 1.60 -5.40 -17.49
N ALA A 82 1.32 -4.82 -18.65
CA ALA A 82 0.10 -5.09 -19.36
C ALA A 82 0.07 -6.61 -19.64
N SER A 83 -0.85 -7.32 -18.99
CA SER A 83 -1.23 -8.68 -19.33
C SER A 83 -2.69 -8.86 -18.99
#